data_AF-A0A382F837-F1
#
_entry.id   AF-A0A382F837-F1
#
_cell.length_a   1.000
_cell.length_b   1.000
_cell.length_c   1.000
_cell.angle_alpha   90.00
_cell.angle_beta   90.00
_cell.angle_gamma   90.00
#
_symmetry.space_group_name_H-M   'P 1'
#
loop_
_entity.id
_entity.type
_entity.pdbx_description
1 polymer ?
#
loop_
_entity_poly.entity_id
_entity_poly.type
_entity_poly.pdbx_seq_one_letter_code
_entity_poly.pdbx_strand_id
1 'polypeptide(L)'
;MRSHIYLSVLGVISFILYLWMTGLSKDFNWGEGYSERPILEYLAIYFSLFFLYTLACFIVFKSNRSKKIFWALAAFGLLFRFAILPSQQIQE
;
A
#
# COMPACT_ATOMS: atom_id res chain seq x y z
N MET A 1 17.92 1.85 -16.73
CA MET A 1 16.69 1.08 -17.00
C MET A 1 16.23 0.26 -15.78
N ARG A 2 17.06 -0.55 -15.12
CA ARG A 2 16.62 -1.40 -13.98
C ARG A 2 15.72 -0.75 -12.90
N SER A 3 15.95 0.50 -12.49
CA SER A 3 15.19 1.20 -11.44
C SER A 3 13.67 1.26 -11.68
N HIS A 4 13.19 1.41 -12.92
CA HIS A 4 11.74 1.47 -13.18
C HIS A 4 11.04 0.12 -13.00
N ILE A 5 11.75 -0.99 -13.26
CA ILE A 5 11.21 -2.34 -13.05
C ILE A 5 11.06 -2.58 -11.56
N TYR A 6 12.08 -2.25 -10.75
CA TYR A 6 12.00 -2.38 -9.30
C TYR A 6 10.87 -1.56 -8.70
N LEU A 7 10.69 -0.30 -9.13
CA LEU A 7 9.56 0.52 -8.67
C LEU A 7 8.20 -0.06 -9.06
N SER A 8 8.10 -0.64 -10.26
CA SER A 8 6.85 -1.29 -10.71
C SER A 8 6.52 -2.52 -9.87
N VAL A 9 7.53 -3.36 -9.58
CA VAL A 9 7.37 -4.54 -8.73
C VAL A 9 6.97 -4.13 -7.31
N LEU A 10 7.64 -3.14 -6.71
CA LEU A 10 7.28 -2.63 -5.39
C LEU A 10 5.86 -2.03 -5.38
N GLY A 11 5.48 -1.35 -6.46
CA GLY A 11 4.14 -0.81 -6.63
C GLY A 11 3.07 -1.90 -6.67
N VAL A 12 3.30 -2.98 -7.44
CA VAL A 12 2.36 -4.12 -7.52
C VAL A 12 2.23 -4.84 -6.18
N ILE A 13 3.35 -5.10 -5.48
CA ILE A 13 3.32 -5.73 -4.15
C ILE A 13 2.54 -4.84 -3.16
N SER A 14 2.80 -3.52 -3.17
CA SER A 14 2.08 -2.57 -2.32
C SER A 14 0.58 -2.55 -2.65
N PHE A 15 0.22 -2.61 -3.93
CA PHE A 15 -1.17 -2.64 -4.36
C PHE A 15 -1.91 -3.89 -3.83
N ILE A 16 -1.28 -5.07 -3.91
CA ILE A 16 -1.83 -6.31 -3.36
C ILE A 16 -2.06 -6.18 -1.84
N LEU A 17 -1.11 -5.57 -1.12
CA LEU A 17 -1.27 -5.32 0.32
C LEU A 17 -2.42 -4.35 0.62
N TYR A 18 -2.62 -3.31 -0.19
CA TYR A 18 -3.78 -2.42 -0.04
C TYR A 18 -5.11 -3.13 -0.33
N LEU A 19 -5.16 -4.02 -1.32
CA LEU A 19 -6.36 -4.84 -1.58
C LEU A 19 -6.64 -5.80 -0.43
N TRP A 20 -5.60 -6.45 0.12
CA TRP A 20 -5.73 -7.30 1.30
C TRP A 20 -6.29 -6.49 2.48
N MET A 21 -5.70 -5.33 2.75
CA MET A 21 -6.17 -4.42 3.81
C MET A 21 -7.65 -4.08 3.65
N THR A 22 -8.08 -3.83 2.42
CA THR A 22 -9.50 -3.57 2.10
C THR A 22 -10.38 -4.79 2.35
N GLY A 23 -9.89 -6.00 2.07
CA GLY A 23 -10.57 -7.24 2.45
C GLY A 23 -10.78 -7.35 3.96
N LEU A 24 -9.70 -7.20 4.74
CA LEU A 24 -9.74 -7.25 6.21
C LEU A 24 -10.60 -6.14 6.85
N SER A 25 -10.90 -5.08 6.11
CA SER A 25 -11.71 -3.98 6.63
C SER A 25 -13.15 -4.35 6.86
N LYS A 26 -13.63 -5.35 6.13
CA LYS A 26 -14.97 -5.88 6.35
C LYS A 26 -15.08 -6.47 7.75
N ASP A 27 -14.09 -7.26 8.15
CA ASP A 27 -14.06 -7.91 9.46
C ASP A 27 -13.78 -6.90 10.58
N PHE A 28 -13.01 -5.84 10.30
CA PHE A 28 -12.76 -4.79 11.28
C PHE A 28 -13.97 -3.89 11.55
N ASN A 29 -14.75 -3.57 10.50
CA ASN A 29 -15.87 -2.63 10.58
C ASN A 29 -17.20 -3.32 10.92
N TRP A 30 -17.43 -4.54 10.43
CA TRP A 30 -18.68 -5.29 10.57
C TRP A 30 -18.53 -6.65 11.26
N GLY A 31 -17.34 -6.99 11.78
CA GLY A 31 -17.11 -8.24 12.50
C GLY A 31 -17.85 -8.33 13.84
N GLU A 32 -18.10 -9.56 14.29
CA GLU A 32 -18.78 -9.85 15.56
C GLU A 32 -17.84 -9.60 16.75
N GLY A 33 -17.87 -8.37 17.26
CA GLY A 33 -17.23 -8.01 18.54
C GLY A 33 -15.86 -7.35 18.42
N TYR A 34 -15.61 -6.38 19.31
CA TYR A 34 -14.37 -5.59 19.32
C TYR A 34 -13.11 -6.42 19.59
N SER A 35 -13.24 -7.58 20.24
CA SER A 35 -12.13 -8.45 20.61
C SER A 35 -11.56 -9.27 19.44
N GLU A 36 -12.35 -9.51 18.39
CA GLU A 36 -11.94 -10.34 17.23
C GLU A 36 -11.38 -9.51 16.06
N ARG A 37 -11.25 -8.20 16.25
CA ARG A 37 -10.71 -7.32 15.21
C ARG A 37 -9.27 -7.74 14.86
N PRO A 38 -8.93 -7.89 13.57
CA PRO A 38 -7.62 -8.38 13.12
C PRO A 38 -6.52 -7.29 13.22
N ILE A 39 -6.32 -6.74 14.42
CA ILE A 39 -5.44 -5.59 14.68
C ILE A 39 -3.98 -5.93 14.34
N LEU A 40 -3.53 -7.14 14.66
CA LEU A 40 -2.15 -7.57 14.41
C LEU A 40 -1.88 -7.70 12.91
N GLU A 41 -2.82 -8.21 12.14
CA GLU A 41 -2.77 -8.33 10.69
C GLU A 41 -2.69 -6.94 10.05
N TYR A 42 -3.53 -6.01 10.51
CA TYR A 42 -3.46 -4.61 10.07
C TYR A 42 -2.08 -4.00 10.33
N LEU A 43 -1.57 -4.15 11.55
CA LEU A 43 -0.27 -3.60 11.93
C LEU A 43 0.85 -4.20 11.08
N ALA A 44 0.80 -5.52 10.82
CA ALA A 44 1.76 -6.21 9.97
C ALA A 44 1.72 -5.70 8.51
N ILE A 45 0.52 -5.47 7.96
CA ILE A 45 0.38 -4.90 6.62
C ILE A 45 0.89 -3.46 6.58
N TYR A 46 0.55 -2.63 7.58
CA TYR A 46 1.05 -1.25 7.67
C TYR A 46 2.57 -1.20 7.76
N PHE A 47 3.17 -2.05 8.59
CA PHE A 47 4.64 -2.14 8.70
C PHE A 47 5.28 -2.58 7.38
N SER A 48 4.67 -3.55 6.70
CA SER A 48 5.13 -4.02 5.38
C SER A 48 5.07 -2.92 4.33
N LEU A 49 3.95 -2.17 4.27
CA LEU A 49 3.80 -1.02 3.37
C LEU A 49 4.82 0.08 3.66
N PHE A 50 5.10 0.37 4.94
CA PHE A 50 6.12 1.33 5.34
C PHE A 50 7.53 0.91 4.88
N PHE A 51 7.87 -0.37 5.02
CA PHE A 51 9.14 -0.90 4.53
C PHE A 51 9.25 -0.78 3.00
N LEU A 52 8.22 -1.17 2.26
CA LEU A 52 8.18 -1.05 0.80
C LEU A 52 8.29 0.42 0.35
N TYR A 53 7.62 1.33 1.06
CA TYR A 53 7.71 2.76 0.80
C TYR A 53 9.12 3.29 1.02
N THR A 54 9.78 2.90 2.12
CA THR A 54 11.16 3.31 2.41
C THR A 54 12.12 2.82 1.32
N LEU A 55 11.94 1.57 0.86
CA LEU A 55 12.73 1.01 -0.22
C LEU A 55 12.48 1.73 -1.56
N ALA A 56 11.22 2.05 -1.87
CA ALA A 56 10.87 2.83 -3.05
C ALA A 56 11.51 4.23 -3.01
N CYS A 57 11.45 4.92 -1.87
CA CYS A 57 12.14 6.20 -1.66
C CYS A 57 13.65 6.09 -1.92
N PHE A 58 14.31 5.09 -1.34
CA PHE A 58 15.74 4.86 -1.57
C PHE A 58 16.09 4.65 -3.04
N ILE A 59 15.28 3.87 -3.77
CA ILE A 59 15.46 3.65 -5.21
C ILE A 59 15.25 4.95 -5.99
N VAL A 60 14.24 5.74 -5.65
CA VAL A 60 13.97 7.04 -6.30
C VAL A 60 15.13 8.01 -6.06
N PHE A 61 15.64 8.13 -4.84
CA PHE A 61 16.77 9.01 -4.52
C PHE A 61 18.07 8.61 -5.22
N LYS A 62 18.31 7.31 -5.43
CA LYS A 62 19.47 6.82 -6.18
C LYS A 62 19.30 6.84 -7.70
N SER A 63 18.11 7.08 -8.20
CA SER A 63 17.79 7.03 -9.63
C SER A 63 17.89 8.41 -10.27
N ASN A 64 18.29 8.47 -11.54
CA ASN A 64 18.22 9.70 -12.30
C ASN A 64 16.75 10.08 -12.51
N ARG A 65 16.37 11.28 -12.06
CA ARG A 65 14.98 11.75 -12.04
C ARG A 65 14.43 11.79 -13.46
N SER A 66 13.58 10.83 -13.81
CA SER A 66 13.02 10.67 -15.15
C SER A 66 11.50 10.84 -15.15
N LYS A 67 10.94 11.35 -16.26
CA LYS A 67 9.50 11.49 -16.46
C LYS A 67 8.75 10.17 -16.25
N LYS A 68 9.35 9.03 -16.62
CA LYS A 68 8.75 7.69 -16.44
C LYS A 68 8.59 7.31 -14.97
N ILE A 69 9.58 7.62 -14.13
CA ILE A 69 9.51 7.36 -12.68
C ILE A 69 8.41 8.21 -12.05
N PHE A 70 8.31 9.48 -12.44
CA PHE A 70 7.26 10.38 -11.94
C PHE A 70 5.86 9.84 -12.25
N TRP A 71 5.58 9.50 -13.51
CA TRP A 71 4.28 8.97 -13.91
C TRP A 71 3.95 7.62 -13.27
N ALA A 72 4.95 6.75 -13.08
CA ALA A 72 4.76 5.49 -12.35
C ALA A 72 4.33 5.75 -10.90
N LEU A 73 5.01 6.66 -10.19
CA LEU A 73 4.66 7.03 -8.81
C LEU A 73 3.24 7.62 -8.74
N ALA A 74 2.89 8.51 -9.67
CA ALA A 74 1.55 9.11 -9.73
C ALA A 74 0.47 8.05 -9.97
N ALA A 75 0.68 7.14 -10.93
CA ALA A 75 -0.26 6.08 -11.24
C ALA A 75 -0.46 5.12 -10.05
N PHE A 76 0.62 4.67 -9.41
CA PHE A 76 0.52 3.81 -8.23
C PHE A 76 -0.10 4.54 -7.03
N GLY A 77 0.24 5.81 -6.80
CA GLY A 77 -0.38 6.60 -5.73
C GLY A 77 -1.90 6.73 -5.88
N LEU A 78 -2.38 6.95 -7.11
CA LEU A 78 -3.82 6.94 -7.41
C LEU A 78 -4.43 5.55 -7.22
N LEU A 79 -3.78 4.49 -7.72
CA LEU A 79 -4.24 3.11 -7.54
C LEU A 79 -4.38 2.72 -6.07
N PHE A 80 -3.41 3.09 -5.22
CA PHE A 80 -3.48 2.84 -3.79
C PHE A 80 -4.65 3.56 -3.13
N ARG A 81 -4.91 4.82 -3.53
CA ARG A 81 -6.09 5.56 -3.07
C ARG A 81 -7.38 4.88 -3.48
N PHE A 82 -7.49 4.42 -4.72
CA PHE A 82 -8.66 3.67 -5.17
C PHE A 82 -8.85 2.34 -4.42
N ALA A 83 -7.76 1.63 -4.15
CA ALA A 83 -7.82 0.38 -3.40
C ALA A 83 -8.36 0.59 -1.98
N ILE A 84 -7.89 1.63 -1.27
CA ILE A 84 -8.24 1.84 0.14
C ILE A 84 -9.55 2.64 0.35
N LEU A 85 -10.10 3.29 -0.69
CA LEU A 85 -11.38 4.01 -0.59
C LEU A 85 -12.53 3.23 0.09
N PRO A 86 -12.72 1.93 -0.16
CA PRO A 86 -13.80 1.17 0.47
C PRO A 86 -13.48 0.77 1.92
N SER A 87 -12.25 0.96 2.41
CA SER A 87 -11.80 0.29 3.64
C SER A 87 -12.37 0.88 4.93
N GLN A 88 -12.98 2.07 4.94
CA GLN A 88 -13.63 2.71 6.10
C GLN A 88 -13.09 2.33 7.50
N GLN A 89 -11.77 2.28 7.70
CA GLN A 89 -11.15 1.67 8.89
C GLN A 89 -11.42 2.44 10.20
N ILE A 90 -11.99 3.64 10.11
CA ILE A 90 -12.34 4.50 11.22
C ILE A 90 -13.75 5.05 10.94
N GLN A 91 -14.77 4.34 11.42
CA GLN A 91 -16.04 4.97 11.76
C GLN A 91 -15.96 5.26 13.27
N GLU A 92 -15.83 6.54 13.62
CA GLU A 92 -16.17 7.04 14.96
C GLU A 92 -17.69 7.13 15.11
#